data_AF-C3YEC4-F1
#
_entry.id   AF-C3YEC4-F1
#
_cell.length_a   1.000
_cell.length_b   1.000
_cell.length_c   1.000
_cell.angle_alpha   90.00
_cell.angle_beta   90.00
_cell.angle_gamma   90.00
#
_symmetry.space_group_name_H-M   'P 1'
#
loop_
_entity.id
_entity.type
_entity.pdbx_description
1 polymer ?
#
loop_
_entity_poly.entity_id
_entity_poly.type
_entity_poly.pdbx_seq_one_letter_code
_entity_poly.pdbx_strand_id
1 'polypeptide(L)' 'GIRRQIGHDLSVPDDTIAVSAEGKLVIPGGIDTHTHLQFRKNGITSVDDFAQGTKAAAAGGTTMISKNNS' A
#
# COMPACT_ATOMS: atom_id res chain seq x y z
N GLY A 1 -1.29 10.55 -8.35
CA GLY A 1 -1.96 9.54 -7.49
C GLY A 1 -3.27 10.04 -6.93
N ILE A 2 -4.19 10.53 -7.76
CA ILE A 2 -5.57 10.83 -7.34
C ILE A 2 -6.53 10.14 -8.31
N ARG A 3 -7.68 9.68 -7.83
CA ARG A 3 -8.74 9.16 -8.69
C ARG A 3 -9.39 10.36 -9.39
N ARG A 4 -9.35 10.39 -10.73
CA ARG A 4 -9.87 11.49 -11.54
C ARG A 4 -11.34 11.29 -11.93
N GLN A 5 -11.71 10.05 -12.25
CA GLN A 5 -13.03 9.66 -12.74
C GLN A 5 -13.36 8.26 -12.20
N ILE A 6 -14.65 7.97 -12.07
CA ILE A 6 -15.21 6.67 -11.69
C ILE A 6 -16.47 6.46 -12.55
N GLY A 7 -16.59 5.32 -13.21
CA GLY A 7 -17.73 5.02 -14.07
C GLY A 7 -17.41 3.92 -15.08
N HIS A 8 -18.39 3.66 -15.96
CA HIS A 8 -18.24 2.77 -17.11
C HIS A 8 -17.79 3.55 -18.36
N ASP A 9 -17.11 2.87 -19.28
CA ASP A 9 -16.74 3.40 -20.61
C ASP A 9 -16.07 4.78 -20.59
N LEU A 10 -15.12 4.98 -19.68
CA LEU A 10 -14.43 6.25 -19.47
C LEU A 10 -13.55 6.62 -20.68
N SER A 11 -13.68 7.85 -21.15
CA SER A 11 -12.74 8.43 -22.13
C SER A 11 -11.43 8.79 -21.43
N VAL A 12 -10.32 8.20 -21.89
CA VAL A 12 -8.98 8.42 -21.33
C VAL A 12 -8.01 8.84 -22.44
N PRO A 13 -6.92 9.55 -22.13
CA PRO A 13 -5.86 9.84 -23.09
C PRO A 13 -5.26 8.56 -23.70
N ASP A 14 -4.80 8.63 -24.95
CA ASP A 14 -4.27 7.48 -25.70
C ASP A 14 -3.05 6.81 -25.03
N ASP A 15 -2.28 7.56 -24.23
CA ASP A 15 -1.10 7.07 -23.51
C ASP A 15 -1.41 6.47 -22.12
N THR A 16 -2.69 6.29 -21.80
CA THR A 16 -3.12 5.72 -20.52
C THR A 16 -2.75 4.24 -20.41
N ILE A 17 -2.03 3.88 -19.35
CA ILE A 17 -1.75 2.48 -19.02
C ILE A 17 -3.03 1.82 -18.47
N ALA A 18 -3.59 0.89 -19.24
CA ALA A 18 -4.76 0.10 -18.84
C ALA A 18 -4.35 -1.19 -18.10
N VAL A 19 -5.07 -1.52 -17.04
CA VAL A 19 -4.91 -2.77 -16.27
C VAL A 19 -6.27 -3.45 -16.14
N SER A 20 -6.41 -4.69 -16.63
CA SER A 20 -7.66 -5.44 -16.53
C SER A 20 -7.92 -5.93 -15.10
N ALA A 21 -9.13 -5.65 -14.62
CA ALA A 21 -9.66 -6.12 -13.34
C ALA A 21 -10.89 -7.04 -13.53
N GLU A 22 -11.04 -7.67 -14.70
CA GLU A 22 -12.14 -8.60 -14.98
C GLU A 22 -12.15 -9.75 -13.96
N GLY A 23 -13.34 -10.01 -13.37
CA GLY A 23 -13.51 -11.02 -12.33
C GLY A 23 -12.82 -10.68 -10.99
N LYS A 24 -12.34 -9.45 -10.79
CA LYS A 24 -11.62 -9.01 -9.58
C LYS A 24 -12.34 -7.84 -8.90
N LEU A 25 -11.98 -7.58 -7.65
CA LEU A 25 -12.42 -6.39 -6.92
C LEU A 25 -11.37 -5.28 -6.99
N VAL A 26 -11.82 -4.05 -7.20
CA VAL A 26 -11.00 -2.84 -7.08
C VAL A 26 -11.38 -2.17 -5.75
N ILE A 27 -10.54 -2.35 -4.74
CA ILE A 27 -10.76 -1.83 -3.38
C ILE A 27 -9.71 -0.78 -3.01
N PRO A 28 -9.99 0.09 -2.02
CA PRO A 28 -8.94 0.88 -1.39
C PRO A 28 -7.84 -0.03 -0.82
N GLY A 29 -6.60 0.43 -0.86
CA GLY A 29 -5.52 -0.28 -0.18
C GLY A 29 -5.70 -0.25 1.33
N GLY A 30 -5.23 -1.29 2.01
CA GLY A 30 -5.30 -1.40 3.47
C GLY A 30 -4.51 -0.29 4.17
N ILE A 31 -4.96 0.05 5.39
CA ILE A 31 -4.25 0.93 6.31
C ILE A 31 -3.94 0.11 7.57
N ASP A 32 -2.66 -0.16 7.80
CA ASP A 32 -2.20 -0.77 9.04
C ASP A 32 -1.94 0.34 10.07
N THR A 33 -2.76 0.36 11.12
CA THR A 33 -2.72 1.42 12.14
C THR A 33 -1.64 1.19 13.19
N HIS A 34 -0.94 0.06 13.19
CA HIS A 34 0.01 -0.28 14.23
C HIS A 34 1.17 -1.15 13.73
N THR A 35 2.28 -0.50 13.37
CA THR A 35 3.51 -1.21 12.95
C THR A 35 4.71 -0.82 13.83
N HIS A 36 5.71 -1.71 13.92
CA HIS A 36 6.97 -1.47 14.64
C HIS A 36 8.19 -1.70 13.73
N LEU A 37 8.21 -1.04 12.57
CA LEU A 37 9.36 -1.13 11.65
C LEU A 37 10.55 -0.35 12.19
N GLN A 38 11.76 -0.87 11.99
CA GLN A 38 13.03 -0.35 12.50
C GLN A 38 12.97 0.05 14.00
N PHE A 39 12.14 -0.62 14.79
CA PHE A 39 11.94 -0.29 16.21
C PHE A 39 13.08 -0.87 17.05
N ARG A 40 13.60 -0.08 17.99
CA ARG A 40 14.66 -0.48 18.90
C ARG A 40 14.15 -0.59 20.33
N LYS A 41 14.31 -1.76 20.94
CA LYS A 41 13.96 -2.01 22.34
C LYS A 41 15.01 -2.93 22.98
N ASN A 42 15.48 -2.55 24.16
CA ASN A 42 16.48 -3.31 24.94
C ASN A 42 17.74 -3.72 24.14
N GLY A 43 18.23 -2.82 23.27
CA GLY A 43 19.41 -3.07 22.44
C GLY A 43 19.18 -3.92 21.19
N ILE A 44 17.97 -4.45 20.98
CA ILE A 44 17.59 -5.24 19.81
C ILE A 44 16.79 -4.36 18.85
N THR A 45 17.07 -4.49 17.55
CA THR A 45 16.31 -3.81 16.48
C THR A 45 15.40 -4.82 15.78
N SER A 46 14.19 -4.41 15.40
CA SER A 46 13.34 -5.21 14.52
C SER A 46 14.09 -5.62 13.24
N VAL A 47 13.80 -6.83 12.74
CA VAL A 47 14.43 -7.36 11.52
C VAL A 47 14.02 -6.52 10.31
N ASP A 48 12.73 -6.18 10.23
CA ASP A 48 12.22 -5.31 9.17
C ASP A 48 12.59 -3.86 9.43
N ASP A 49 13.27 -3.26 8.46
CA ASP A 49 13.34 -1.82 8.29
C ASP A 49 12.11 -1.30 7.53
N PHE A 50 12.07 0.00 7.25
CA PHE A 50 10.97 0.59 6.47
C PHE A 50 10.85 0.03 5.06
N ALA A 51 11.97 -0.26 4.37
CA ALA A 51 11.93 -0.72 2.98
C ALA A 51 11.39 -2.16 2.90
N GLN A 52 11.89 -3.05 3.77
CA GLN A 52 11.45 -4.43 3.85
C GLN A 52 10.00 -4.52 4.32
N GLY A 53 9.65 -3.83 5.41
CA GLY A 53 8.30 -3.85 5.97
C GLY A 53 7.26 -3.25 5.04
N THR A 54 7.53 -2.12 4.37
CA THR A 54 6.57 -1.53 3.41
C THR A 54 6.44 -2.36 2.14
N LYS A 55 7.51 -3.03 1.69
CA LYS A 55 7.43 -3.98 0.58
C LYS A 55 6.53 -5.17 0.93
N ALA A 56 6.67 -5.71 2.14
CA ALA A 56 5.80 -6.78 2.64
C ALA A 56 4.34 -6.31 2.75
N ALA A 57 4.11 -5.10 3.28
CA ALA A 57 2.77 -4.49 3.37
C ALA A 57 2.10 -4.36 1.99
N ALA A 58 2.81 -3.81 1.01
CA ALA A 58 2.30 -3.64 -0.36
C ALA A 58 1.99 -4.98 -1.04
N ALA A 59 2.83 -6.01 -0.84
CA ALA A 59 2.57 -7.35 -1.36
C ALA A 59 1.31 -7.98 -0.76
N GLY A 60 0.96 -7.64 0.49
CA GLY A 60 -0.27 -8.06 1.16
C GLY A 60 -1.50 -7.19 0.89
N GLY A 61 -1.38 -6.14 0.06
CA GLY A 61 -2.49 -5.22 -0.25
C GLY A 61 -2.66 -4.06 0.73
N THR A 62 -1.71 -3.84 1.66
CA THR A 62 -1.66 -2.66 2.54
C THR A 62 -0.84 -1.56 1.87
N THR A 63 -1.43 -0.37 1.74
CA THR A 63 -0.80 0.77 1.04
C THR A 63 -0.36 1.90 1.97
N MET A 64 -0.72 1.82 3.25
CA MET A 64 -0.32 2.78 4.27
C MET A 64 -0.07 2.08 5.60
N ILE A 65 0.95 2.54 6.32
CA ILE A 65 1.28 2.07 7.66
C ILE A 65 1.45 3.26 8.62
N SER A 66 1.04 3.08 9.87
CA SER A 66 1.40 3.95 10.98
C SER A 66 2.50 3.29 11.80
N LYS A 67 3.64 3.96 11.95
CA LYS A 67 4.73 3.47 12.81
C LYS A 67 4.51 3.91 14.24
N ASN A 68 4.57 2.95 15.16
CA ASN A 68 4.55 3.18 16.59
C ASN A 68 5.95 3.07 17.20
N ASN A 69 6.27 4.01 18.08
CA ASN A 69 7.56 4.12 18.76
C ASN A 69 7.49 3.83 20.27
N SER A 70 6.33 3.42 20.77
CA SER A 70 6.06 3.04 22.18
C SER A 70 6.27 1.55 22.41
#